data_AF-X0YNG2-F1
#
_entry.id   AF-X0YNG2-F1
#
_cell.length_a   1.000
_cell.length_b   1.000
_cell.length_c   1.000
_cell.angle_alpha   90.00
_cell.angle_beta   90.00
_cell.angle_gamma   90.00
#
_symmetry.space_group_name_H-M   'P 1'
#
loop_
_entity.id
_entity.type
_entity.pdbx_description
1 polymer ?
#
loop_
_entity_poly.entity_id
_entity_poly.type
_entity_poly.pdbx_seq_one_letter_code
_entity_poly.pdbx_strand_id
1 'polypeptide(L)'
;MILYFIFAAFMILLNYIIQKINELAISPFICSVFGGTDFIQTFYCLSPIDMPELIGSIVAVGITYIIKFFLDKYLVFKKTSLNVKETSQEFFKYFGFAILTTIENIGIQFVFTNLFNAPLEVSIIIALSIGYTTKFFLDRKYVFSKE
;
A
#
# COMPACT_ATOMS: atom_id res chain seq x y z
N MET A 1 -4.95 -17.22 -6.57
CA MET A 1 -3.97 -17.01 -5.48
C MET A 1 -2.63 -16.57 -6.03
N ILE A 2 -1.97 -17.31 -6.94
CA ILE A 2 -0.69 -16.90 -7.56
C ILE A 2 -0.74 -15.47 -8.13
N LEU A 3 -1.75 -15.15 -8.95
CA LEU A 3 -1.91 -13.81 -9.54
C LEU A 3 -2.00 -12.70 -8.49
N TYR A 4 -2.61 -12.97 -7.33
CA TYR A 4 -2.75 -12.00 -6.24
C TYR A 4 -1.39 -11.59 -5.68
N PHE A 5 -0.49 -12.55 -5.47
CA PHE A 5 0.87 -12.30 -4.99
C PHE A 5 1.75 -11.67 -6.06
N ILE A 6 1.59 -12.06 -7.33
CA ILE A 6 2.29 -11.41 -8.45
C ILE A 6 1.95 -9.92 -8.50
N PHE A 7 0.66 -9.57 -8.40
CA PHE A 7 0.26 -8.17 -8.37
C PHE A 7 0.74 -7.45 -7.10
N ALA A 8 0.78 -8.12 -5.95
CA ALA A 8 1.35 -7.52 -4.75
C ALA A 8 2.84 -7.16 -4.96
N ALA A 9 3.64 -8.08 -5.52
CA ALA A 9 5.04 -7.82 -5.85
C ALA A 9 5.20 -6.68 -6.88
N PHE A 10 4.36 -6.66 -7.92
CA PHE A 10 4.37 -5.60 -8.92
C PHE A 10 4.01 -4.24 -8.31
N MET A 11 3.08 -4.18 -7.36
CA MET A 11 2.74 -2.94 -6.65
C MET A 11 3.88 -2.44 -5.78
N ILE A 12 4.66 -3.32 -5.15
CA ILE A 12 5.85 -2.91 -4.39
C ILE A 12 6.87 -2.24 -5.33
N LEU A 13 7.13 -2.85 -6.49
CA LEU A 13 8.01 -2.26 -7.50
C LEU A 13 7.47 -0.93 -8.02
N LEU A 14 6.17 -0.86 -8.33
CA LEU A 14 5.53 0.37 -8.80
C LEU A 14 5.60 1.48 -7.75
N ASN A 15 5.40 1.15 -6.47
CA ASN A 15 5.50 2.10 -5.35
C ASN A 15 6.91 2.71 -5.30
N TYR A 16 7.94 1.85 -5.34
CA TYR A 16 9.33 2.28 -5.37
C TYR A 16 9.66 3.18 -6.58
N ILE A 17 9.14 2.83 -7.77
CA ILE A 17 9.33 3.64 -8.98
C ILE A 17 8.69 5.02 -8.82
N ILE A 18 7.45 5.10 -8.31
CA ILE A 18 6.76 6.38 -8.11
C ILE A 18 7.53 7.25 -7.11
N GLN A 19 8.02 6.66 -6.01
CA GLN A 19 8.85 7.37 -5.02
C GLN A 19 10.15 7.91 -5.66
N LYS A 20 10.86 7.07 -6.44
CA LYS A 20 12.09 7.51 -7.10
C LYS A 20 11.86 8.57 -8.17
N ILE A 21 10.76 8.51 -8.91
CA ILE A 21 10.38 9.58 -9.85
C ILE A 21 10.07 10.87 -9.09
N ASN A 22 9.39 10.76 -7.95
CA ASN A 22 9.09 11.92 -7.13
C ASN A 22 10.37 12.61 -6.62
N GLU A 23 11.34 11.84 -6.13
CA GLU A 23 12.63 12.36 -5.67
C GLU A 23 13.46 12.96 -6.81
N LEU A 24 13.57 12.27 -7.96
CA LEU A 24 14.50 12.65 -9.03
C LEU A 24 13.97 13.73 -9.96
N ALA A 25 12.65 13.81 -10.15
CA ALA A 25 12.05 14.69 -11.16
C ALA A 25 11.03 15.66 -10.56
N ILE A 26 10.09 15.17 -9.74
CA ILE A 26 8.95 15.99 -9.30
C ILE A 26 9.37 17.00 -8.23
N SER A 27 10.08 16.55 -7.19
CA SER A 27 10.56 17.41 -6.10
C SER A 27 11.43 18.58 -6.60
N PRO A 28 12.50 18.37 -7.40
CA PRO A 28 13.31 19.47 -7.92
C PRO A 28 12.53 20.38 -8.89
N PHE A 29 11.57 19.83 -9.64
CA PHE A 29 10.68 20.64 -10.47
C PHE A 29 9.77 21.55 -9.63
N ILE A 30 9.15 21.02 -8.57
CA ILE A 30 8.32 21.81 -7.66
C ILE A 30 9.16 22.91 -7.00
N CYS A 31 10.37 22.60 -6.53
CA CYS A 31 11.23 23.58 -5.90
C CYS A 31 11.76 24.63 -6.87
N SER A 32 11.98 24.30 -8.15
CA SER A 32 12.42 25.30 -9.14
C SER A 32 11.29 26.23 -9.61
N VAL A 33 10.07 25.72 -9.74
CA VAL A 33 8.91 26.50 -10.21
C VAL A 33 8.22 27.27 -9.08
N PHE A 34 8.04 26.64 -7.92
CA PHE A 34 7.27 27.17 -6.79
C PHE A 34 8.14 27.57 -5.59
N GLY A 35 9.45 27.35 -5.63
CA GLY A 35 10.38 27.73 -4.57
C GLY A 35 10.56 29.23 -4.38
N GLY A 36 9.98 30.08 -5.24
CA GLY A 36 9.86 31.52 -4.99
C GLY A 36 8.77 31.90 -3.98
N THR A 37 7.96 30.93 -3.52
CA THR A 37 6.94 31.16 -2.48
C THR A 37 7.48 30.75 -1.10
N ASP A 38 7.45 31.68 -0.13
CA ASP A 38 7.98 31.45 1.23
C ASP A 38 7.42 30.19 1.89
N PHE A 39 6.15 29.87 1.60
CA PHE A 39 5.48 28.69 2.13
C PHE A 39 6.08 27.38 1.58
N ILE A 40 6.16 27.20 0.27
CA ILE A 40 6.69 25.97 -0.34
C ILE A 40 8.18 25.83 -0.05
N GLN A 41 8.91 26.94 -0.07
CA GLN A 41 10.33 26.92 0.23
C GLN A 41 10.61 26.43 1.66
N THR A 42 9.88 26.94 2.64
CA THR A 42 10.08 26.60 4.06
C THR A 42 9.52 25.21 4.42
N PHE A 43 8.32 24.87 3.97
CA PHE A 43 7.64 23.64 4.40
C PHE A 43 7.91 22.43 3.51
N TYR A 44 8.33 22.62 2.27
CA TYR A 44 8.53 21.52 1.31
C TYR A 44 10.01 21.37 0.91
N CYS A 45 10.70 22.46 0.52
CA CYS A 45 12.05 22.35 -0.06
C CYS A 45 13.20 22.39 0.97
N LEU A 46 13.09 23.20 2.04
CA LEU A 46 14.10 23.37 3.09
C LEU A 46 13.65 22.80 4.44
N SER A 47 12.61 21.96 4.43
CA SER A 47 12.11 21.36 5.67
C SER A 47 13.18 20.50 6.32
N PRO A 48 13.35 20.56 7.65
CA PRO A 48 14.31 19.72 8.39
C PRO A 48 13.96 18.23 8.36
N ILE A 49 12.71 17.91 8.02
CA ILE A 49 12.25 16.57 7.65
C ILE A 49 12.12 16.56 6.13
N ASP A 50 12.58 15.51 5.46
CA ASP A 50 12.46 15.30 3.99
C ASP A 50 10.98 15.19 3.55
N MET A 51 10.26 16.31 3.60
CA MET A 51 8.85 16.43 3.28
C MET A 51 8.52 16.01 1.83
N PRO A 52 9.39 16.23 0.83
CA PRO A 52 9.16 15.72 -0.52
C PRO A 52 9.08 14.20 -0.56
N GLU A 53 9.93 13.51 0.21
CA GLU A 53 9.92 12.05 0.32
C GLU A 53 8.64 11.57 1.00
N LEU A 54 8.25 12.19 2.11
CA LEU A 54 7.03 11.84 2.83
C LEU A 54 5.78 11.99 1.96
N ILE A 55 5.62 13.15 1.30
CA ILE A 55 4.48 13.41 0.41
C ILE A 55 4.51 12.45 -0.78
N GLY A 56 5.70 12.22 -1.36
CA GLY A 56 5.88 11.23 -2.42
C GLY A 56 5.45 9.83 -2.01
N SER A 57 5.80 9.41 -0.80
CA SER A 57 5.44 8.11 -0.25
C SER A 57 3.93 7.97 -0.04
N ILE A 58 3.28 8.97 0.56
CA ILE A 58 1.82 8.97 0.77
C ILE A 58 1.07 8.88 -0.58
N VAL A 59 1.50 9.68 -1.56
CA VAL A 59 0.91 9.69 -2.91
C VAL A 59 1.15 8.34 -3.60
N ALA A 60 2.36 7.79 -3.52
CA ALA A 60 2.69 6.48 -4.09
C ALA A 60 1.83 5.36 -3.49
N VAL A 61 1.68 5.33 -2.16
CA VAL A 61 0.81 4.37 -1.47
C VAL A 61 -0.64 4.52 -1.94
N GLY A 62 -1.16 5.74 -2.00
CA GLY A 62 -2.53 5.98 -2.48
C GLY A 62 -2.77 5.48 -3.91
N ILE A 63 -1.88 5.85 -4.84
CA ILE A 63 -1.98 5.44 -6.25
C ILE A 63 -1.88 3.92 -6.39
N THR A 64 -0.85 3.31 -5.80
CA THR A 64 -0.64 1.85 -5.89
C THR A 64 -1.78 1.07 -5.24
N TYR A 65 -2.34 1.57 -4.13
CA TYR A 65 -3.47 0.95 -3.48
C TYR A 65 -4.74 0.96 -4.35
N ILE A 66 -5.04 2.10 -4.99
CA ILE A 66 -6.17 2.21 -5.92
C ILE A 66 -6.00 1.28 -7.12
N ILE A 67 -4.81 1.26 -7.72
CA ILE A 67 -4.49 0.35 -8.84
C ILE A 67 -4.65 -1.11 -8.40
N LYS A 68 -4.11 -1.47 -7.23
CA LYS A 68 -4.20 -2.84 -6.69
C LYS A 68 -5.65 -3.25 -6.49
N PHE A 69 -6.49 -2.38 -5.95
CA PHE A 69 -7.91 -2.65 -5.75
C PHE A 69 -8.59 -3.04 -7.07
N PHE A 70 -8.38 -2.28 -8.14
CA PHE A 70 -8.98 -2.59 -9.44
C PHE A 70 -8.40 -3.84 -10.10
N LEU A 71 -7.07 -4.05 -10.00
CA LEU A 71 -6.43 -5.29 -10.47
C LEU A 71 -7.02 -6.51 -9.76
N ASP A 72 -7.19 -6.44 -8.44
CA ASP A 72 -7.74 -7.55 -7.68
C ASP A 72 -9.21 -7.80 -8.02
N LYS A 73 -10.02 -6.73 -8.07
CA LYS A 73 -11.43 -6.81 -8.42
C LYS A 73 -11.63 -7.50 -9.77
N TYR A 74 -10.98 -7.01 -10.82
CA TYR A 74 -11.28 -7.43 -12.20
C TYR A 74 -10.45 -8.61 -12.67
N LEU A 75 -9.19 -8.74 -12.25
CA LEU A 75 -8.28 -9.79 -12.76
C LEU A 75 -8.14 -10.96 -11.80
N VAL A 76 -7.99 -10.71 -10.48
CA VAL A 76 -7.81 -11.80 -9.49
C VAL A 76 -9.13 -12.47 -9.17
N PHE A 77 -10.15 -11.69 -8.79
CA PHE A 77 -11.44 -12.18 -8.33
C PHE A 77 -12.51 -12.18 -9.43
N LYS A 78 -12.23 -11.53 -10.57
CA LYS A 78 -13.08 -11.51 -11.77
C LYS A 78 -14.51 -11.04 -11.51
N LYS A 79 -14.68 -10.04 -10.64
CA LYS A 79 -15.98 -9.45 -10.35
C LYS A 79 -16.31 -8.37 -11.38
N THR A 80 -17.42 -8.53 -12.08
CA THR A 80 -17.82 -7.68 -13.23
C THR A 80 -18.85 -6.61 -12.88
N SER A 81 -19.20 -6.42 -11.60
CA SER A 81 -20.18 -5.39 -11.24
C SER A 81 -19.58 -4.00 -11.45
N LEU A 82 -20.26 -3.21 -12.28
CA LEU A 82 -19.89 -1.82 -12.62
C LEU A 82 -20.66 -0.80 -11.77
N ASN A 83 -21.45 -1.26 -10.79
CA ASN A 83 -22.21 -0.39 -9.93
C ASN A 83 -21.27 0.39 -9.00
N VAL A 84 -21.33 1.71 -9.04
CA VAL A 84 -20.49 2.61 -8.25
C VAL A 84 -20.74 2.43 -6.75
N LYS A 85 -22.01 2.20 -6.35
CA LYS A 85 -22.37 2.01 -4.93
C LYS A 85 -21.75 0.74 -4.36
N GLU A 86 -21.83 -0.37 -5.09
CA GLU A 86 -21.20 -1.63 -4.71
C GLU A 86 -19.68 -1.51 -4.69
N THR A 87 -19.10 -0.90 -5.73
CA THR A 87 -17.64 -0.72 -5.83
C THR A 87 -17.09 0.10 -4.66
N SER A 88 -17.80 1.14 -4.24
CA SER A 88 -17.42 1.94 -3.07
C SER A 88 -17.45 1.11 -1.78
N GLN A 89 -18.51 0.32 -1.56
CA GLN A 89 -18.60 -0.58 -0.40
C GLN A 89 -17.48 -1.64 -0.41
N GLU A 90 -17.15 -2.19 -1.58
CA GLU A 90 -16.03 -3.11 -1.75
C GLU A 90 -14.70 -2.44 -1.40
N PHE A 91 -14.48 -1.21 -1.85
CA PHE A 91 -13.27 -0.44 -1.55
C PHE A 91 -13.08 -0.22 -0.05
N PHE A 92 -14.14 0.19 0.66
CA PHE A 92 -14.08 0.38 2.11
C PHE A 92 -13.82 -0.92 2.87
N LYS A 93 -14.46 -2.04 2.47
CA LYS A 93 -14.16 -3.35 3.05
C LYS A 93 -12.72 -3.78 2.77
N TYR A 94 -12.26 -3.60 1.53
CA TYR A 94 -10.90 -3.92 1.11
C TYR A 94 -9.87 -3.17 1.95
N PHE A 95 -10.11 -1.88 2.20
CA PHE A 95 -9.31 -1.02 3.07
C PHE A 95 -9.39 -1.39 4.55
N GLY A 96 -10.59 -1.65 5.08
CA GLY A 96 -10.76 -2.13 6.45
C GLY A 96 -9.98 -3.42 6.70
N PHE A 97 -10.07 -4.39 5.80
CA PHE A 97 -9.30 -5.63 5.91
C PHE A 97 -7.80 -5.40 5.76
N ALA A 98 -7.35 -4.43 4.97
CA ALA A 98 -5.92 -4.12 4.86
C ALA A 98 -5.35 -3.66 6.20
N ILE A 99 -6.06 -2.78 6.90
CA ILE A 99 -5.70 -2.33 8.26
C ILE A 99 -5.68 -3.51 9.23
N LEU A 100 -6.74 -4.33 9.22
CA LEU A 100 -6.83 -5.51 10.11
C LEU A 100 -5.66 -6.47 9.91
N THR A 101 -5.30 -6.78 8.66
CA THR A 101 -4.16 -7.67 8.37
C THR A 101 -2.80 -7.03 8.68
N THR A 102 -2.69 -5.71 8.65
CA THR A 102 -1.47 -5.02 9.13
C THR A 102 -1.32 -5.18 10.64
N ILE A 103 -2.41 -5.04 11.40
CA ILE A 103 -2.41 -5.28 12.85
C ILE A 103 -2.06 -6.75 13.15
N GLU A 104 -2.63 -7.69 12.40
CA GLU A 104 -2.29 -9.12 12.47
C GLU A 104 -0.78 -9.35 12.24
N ASN A 105 -0.22 -8.77 11.18
CA ASN A 105 1.21 -8.90 10.86
C ASN A 105 2.11 -8.39 11.99
N ILE A 106 1.80 -7.20 12.53
CA ILE A 106 2.55 -6.62 13.64
C ILE A 106 2.45 -7.52 14.88
N GLY A 107 1.25 -8.07 15.16
CA GLY A 107 1.03 -9.01 16.26
C GLY A 107 1.85 -10.29 16.11
N ILE A 108 1.86 -10.90 14.93
CA ILE A 108 2.67 -12.10 14.65
C ILE A 108 4.15 -11.78 14.80
N GLN A 109 4.64 -10.69 14.21
CA GLN A 109 6.03 -10.27 14.32
C GLN A 109 6.44 -10.05 15.79
N PHE A 110 5.57 -9.40 16.57
CA PHE A 110 5.81 -9.17 18.00
C PHE A 110 5.91 -10.49 18.78
N VAL A 111 4.98 -11.42 18.55
CA VAL A 111 4.96 -12.74 19.20
C VAL A 111 6.24 -13.52 18.88
N PHE A 112 6.63 -13.61 17.60
CA PHE A 112 7.82 -14.36 17.19
C PHE A 112 9.12 -13.74 17.71
N THR A 113 9.21 -12.41 17.70
CA THR A 113 10.44 -11.73 18.16
C THR A 113 10.57 -11.77 19.68
N ASN A 114 9.48 -11.59 20.44
CA ASN A 114 9.56 -11.42 21.90
C ASN A 114 9.29 -12.71 22.70
N LEU A 115 8.39 -13.58 22.23
CA LEU A 115 8.04 -14.82 22.95
C LEU A 115 8.86 -16.00 22.47
N PHE A 116 9.23 -16.04 21.19
CA PHE A 116 9.99 -17.12 20.60
C PHE A 116 11.47 -16.77 20.34
N ASN A 117 11.90 -15.53 20.62
CA ASN A 117 13.26 -15.03 20.34
C ASN A 117 13.74 -15.34 18.91
N ALA A 118 12.82 -15.37 17.94
CA ALA A 118 13.16 -15.61 16.55
C ALA A 118 13.85 -14.36 15.95
N PRO A 119 14.79 -14.54 15.00
CA PRO A 119 15.38 -13.42 14.27
C PRO A 119 14.30 -12.54 13.63
N LEU A 120 14.54 -11.22 13.58
CA LEU A 120 13.56 -10.26 13.08
C LEU A 120 13.15 -10.57 11.63
N GLU A 121 14.11 -10.95 10.80
CA GLU A 121 13.92 -11.29 9.38
C GLU A 121 12.99 -12.49 9.23
N VAL A 122 13.20 -13.54 10.05
CA VAL A 122 12.36 -14.74 10.06
C VAL A 122 10.95 -14.39 10.51
N SER A 123 10.82 -13.59 11.57
CA SER A 123 9.53 -13.11 12.08
C SER A 123 8.76 -12.31 11.03
N ILE A 124 9.44 -11.43 10.28
CA ILE A 124 8.84 -10.65 9.19
C ILE A 124 8.37 -11.56 8.06
N ILE A 125 9.19 -12.52 7.63
CA ILE A 125 8.83 -13.46 6.54
C ILE A 125 7.60 -14.27 6.93
N ILE A 126 7.54 -14.78 8.17
CA ILE A 126 6.40 -15.54 8.68
C ILE A 126 5.15 -14.65 8.77
N ALA A 127 5.27 -13.46 9.37
CA ALA A 127 4.16 -12.52 9.49
C ALA A 127 3.59 -12.16 8.12
N LEU A 128 4.44 -11.75 7.17
CA LEU A 128 4.01 -11.43 5.80
C LEU A 128 3.36 -12.62 5.13
N SER A 129 3.93 -13.82 5.23
CA SER A 129 3.38 -15.03 4.59
C SER A 129 1.96 -15.33 5.10
N ILE A 130 1.76 -15.24 6.41
CA ILE A 130 0.45 -15.46 7.05
C ILE A 130 -0.51 -14.34 6.66
N GLY A 131 -0.15 -13.07 6.88
CA GLY A 131 -1.07 -11.96 6.61
C GLY A 131 -1.48 -11.82 5.16
N TYR A 132 -0.56 -12.03 4.21
CA TYR A 132 -0.90 -12.03 2.79
C TYR A 132 -1.86 -13.18 2.43
N THR A 133 -1.71 -14.34 3.08
CA THR A 133 -2.62 -15.48 2.93
C THR A 133 -3.98 -15.18 3.55
N THR A 134 -4.02 -14.68 4.79
CA THR A 134 -5.23 -14.26 5.49
C THR A 134 -5.97 -13.21 4.67
N LYS A 135 -5.27 -12.18 4.18
CA LYS A 135 -5.84 -11.12 3.34
C LYS A 135 -6.49 -11.67 2.08
N PHE A 136 -5.82 -12.59 1.37
CA PHE A 136 -6.39 -13.22 0.18
C PHE A 136 -7.72 -13.92 0.49
N PHE A 137 -7.82 -14.66 1.59
CA PHE A 137 -9.05 -15.33 1.98
C PHE A 137 -10.15 -14.36 2.40
N LEU A 138 -9.81 -13.31 3.14
CA LEU A 138 -10.75 -12.25 3.54
C LEU A 138 -11.32 -11.52 2.33
N ASP A 139 -10.45 -11.11 1.39
CA ASP A 139 -10.86 -10.42 0.18
C ASP A 139 -11.76 -11.28 -0.70
N ARG A 140 -11.40 -12.56 -0.85
CA ARG A 140 -12.19 -13.51 -1.61
C ARG A 140 -13.59 -13.72 -1.03
N LYS A 141 -13.69 -13.81 0.30
CA LYS A 141 -14.92 -14.20 0.99
C LYS A 141 -15.85 -13.02 1.30
N TYR A 142 -15.29 -11.87 1.67
CA TYR A 142 -16.07 -10.76 2.22
C TYR A 142 -16.09 -9.50 1.34
N VAL A 143 -15.05 -9.29 0.51
CA VAL A 143 -14.95 -8.12 -0.37
C VAL A 143 -15.53 -8.44 -1.74
N PHE A 144 -14.89 -9.37 -2.44
CA PHE A 144 -15.21 -9.72 -3.82
C PHE A 144 -15.98 -11.04 -3.90
N SER A 145 -16.88 -11.28 -2.94
CA SER A 145 -17.78 -12.42 -3.03
C SER A 145 -18.54 -12.35 -4.35
N LYS A 146 -18.59 -13.49 -5.06
CA LYS A 146 -19.50 -13.67 -6.18
C LYS A 146 -20.89 -13.69 -5.59
N GLU A 147 -21.74 -12.77 -6.03
CA GLU A 147 -23.18 -13.00 -6.00
C GLU A 147 -23.53 -13.95 -7.14
#